data_AF-A0A819WEV3-F1
#
_entry.id   AF-A0A819WEV3-F1
#
_cell.length_a   1.000
_cell.length_b   1.000
_cell.length_c   1.000
_cell.angle_alpha   90.00
_cell.angle_beta   90.00
_cell.angle_gamma   90.00
#
_symmetry.space_group_name_H-M   'P 1'
#
loop_
_entity.id
_entity.type
_entity.pdbx_description
1 polymer ?
#
loop_
_entity_poly.entity_id
_entity_poly.type
_entity_poly.pdbx_seq_one_letter_code
_entity_poly.pdbx_strand_id
1 'polypeptide(L)'
;MPTDVPDRSSGGCGRTADPNTYYCTWNYNDTCVDANPCDVGNTRDVLTDEFAQNVANELNNRWGYKPFVILGVWSRGKVEFNRPIIEGTLQQPESLSSYQGYHSFISETVDRIYQNVGTGLLIDFHGHAASVGE
;
A
#
# COMPACT_ATOMS: atom_id res chain seq x y z
N MET A 1 5.63 -5.65 13.96
CA MET A 1 6.24 -5.23 12.68
C MET A 1 7.66 -5.76 12.64
N PRO A 2 8.11 -6.33 11.52
CA PRO A 2 9.50 -6.73 11.39
C PRO A 2 10.42 -5.52 11.58
N THR A 3 11.38 -5.63 12.48
CA THR A 3 12.30 -4.53 12.85
C THR A 3 13.47 -4.41 11.88
N ASP A 4 13.67 -5.43 11.05
CA ASP A 4 14.74 -5.64 10.09
C ASP A 4 14.43 -5.11 8.69
N VAL A 5 13.16 -4.88 8.34
CA VAL A 5 12.80 -4.23 7.08
C VAL A 5 13.08 -2.73 7.19
N PRO A 6 13.90 -2.12 6.32
CA PRO A 6 14.18 -0.69 6.35
C PRO A 6 12.93 0.14 5.98
N ASP A 7 12.90 1.39 6.44
CA ASP A 7 11.89 2.33 5.98
C ASP A 7 12.22 2.78 4.56
N ARG A 8 11.19 2.92 3.72
CA ARG A 8 11.27 3.41 2.35
C ARG A 8 11.43 4.93 2.30
N SER A 9 11.44 5.63 3.45
CA SER A 9 11.64 7.08 3.57
C SER A 9 12.93 7.60 2.93
N SER A 10 13.94 6.74 2.77
CA SER A 10 15.14 7.05 1.98
C SER A 10 14.88 7.08 0.45
N GLY A 11 13.66 6.79 0.02
CA GLY A 11 13.19 6.94 -1.33
C GLY A 11 13.77 5.95 -2.33
N GLY A 12 13.48 6.21 -3.60
CA GLY A 12 14.23 5.70 -4.74
C GLY A 12 15.34 6.66 -5.12
N CYS A 13 16.24 6.25 -6.00
CA CYS A 13 17.31 7.12 -6.49
C CYS A 13 16.92 7.70 -7.85
N GLY A 14 16.98 9.03 -7.97
CA GLY A 14 16.75 9.74 -9.23
C GLY A 14 17.89 9.50 -10.22
N ARG A 15 17.57 9.03 -11.42
CA ARG A 15 18.55 8.70 -12.47
C ARG A 15 18.23 9.45 -13.75
N THR A 16 19.24 9.71 -14.56
CA THR A 16 19.10 10.25 -15.91
C THR A 16 19.52 9.21 -16.94
N ALA A 17 18.64 8.86 -17.88
CA ALA A 17 18.98 7.97 -18.99
C ALA A 17 19.72 8.73 -20.09
N ASP A 18 19.37 10.00 -20.26
CA ASP A 18 19.97 10.99 -21.15
C ASP A 18 19.69 12.39 -20.55
N PRO A 19 20.22 13.49 -21.13
CA PRO A 19 20.05 14.84 -20.59
C PRO A 19 18.59 15.31 -20.40
N ASN A 20 17.61 14.66 -21.02
CA ASN A 20 16.20 15.04 -20.98
C ASN A 20 15.29 14.00 -20.29
N THR A 21 15.82 12.84 -19.91
CA THR A 21 15.01 11.73 -19.37
C THR A 21 15.40 11.42 -17.93
N TYR A 22 14.61 11.91 -16.98
CA TYR A 22 14.71 11.60 -15.55
C TYR A 22 13.76 10.45 -15.17
N TYR A 23 14.22 9.51 -14.34
CA TYR A 23 13.40 8.42 -13.82
C TYR A 23 13.87 8.00 -12.42
N CYS A 24 13.00 7.34 -11.67
CA CYS A 24 13.35 6.81 -10.35
C CYS A 24 13.69 5.32 -10.42
N THR A 25 14.74 4.94 -9.70
CA THR A 25 15.09 3.54 -9.42
C THR A 25 14.72 3.21 -7.98
N TRP A 26 14.18 2.02 -7.72
CA TRP A 26 13.60 1.67 -6.42
C TRP A 26 14.25 0.40 -5.86
N ASN A 27 15.37 0.55 -5.15
CA ASN A 27 16.18 -0.57 -4.65
C ASN A 27 16.51 -0.37 -3.16
N TYR A 28 16.35 -1.41 -2.34
CA TYR A 28 16.36 -1.28 -0.87
C TYR A 28 17.73 -0.96 -0.24
N ASN A 29 18.82 -0.99 -1.00
CA ASN A 29 20.18 -0.66 -0.56
C ASN A 29 20.90 0.31 -1.52
N ASP A 30 20.15 0.98 -2.39
CA ASP A 30 20.77 2.00 -3.22
C ASP A 30 21.07 3.23 -2.37
N THR A 31 22.36 3.47 -2.15
CA THR A 31 22.86 4.54 -1.28
C THR A 31 22.63 5.95 -1.84
N CYS A 32 22.14 6.08 -3.08
CA CYS A 32 21.83 7.37 -3.72
C CYS A 32 23.00 8.36 -3.72
N VAL A 33 24.25 7.89 -3.69
CA VAL A 33 25.45 8.76 -3.50
C VAL A 33 25.70 9.70 -4.68
N ASP A 34 25.14 9.39 -5.84
CA ASP A 34 25.32 10.08 -7.11
C ASP A 34 24.02 10.73 -7.62
N ALA A 35 22.99 10.80 -6.79
CA ALA A 35 21.64 11.19 -7.18
C ALA A 35 20.86 11.89 -6.06
N ASN A 36 19.79 12.60 -6.43
CA ASN A 36 18.81 13.07 -5.47
C ASN A 36 17.79 11.97 -5.17
N PRO A 37 17.33 11.83 -3.92
CA PRO A 37 16.24 10.92 -3.58
C PRO A 37 14.94 11.30 -4.30
N CYS A 38 14.18 10.29 -4.71
CA CYS A 38 12.82 10.44 -5.19
C CYS A 38 11.82 10.50 -4.03
N ASP A 39 10.79 11.32 -4.19
CA ASP A 39 9.74 11.46 -3.18
C ASP A 39 8.98 10.15 -2.95
N VAL A 40 8.73 9.84 -1.68
CA VAL A 40 7.90 8.72 -1.26
C VAL A 40 6.83 9.18 -0.29
N GLY A 41 5.58 8.78 -0.56
CA GLY A 41 4.52 8.91 0.43
C GLY A 41 4.67 7.82 1.50
N ASN A 42 4.89 8.22 2.75
CA ASN A 42 4.99 7.31 3.89
C ASN A 42 4.01 7.64 5.03
N THR A 43 3.21 8.70 4.87
CA THR A 43 2.19 9.09 5.85
C THR A 43 1.13 8.01 5.99
N ARG A 44 0.96 7.53 7.22
CA ARG A 44 -0.07 6.55 7.57
C ARG A 44 -1.45 7.20 7.52
N ASP A 45 -2.40 6.49 6.93
CA ASP A 45 -3.82 6.80 7.06
C ASP A 45 -4.29 6.38 8.46
N VAL A 46 -4.72 7.35 9.25
CA VAL A 46 -5.07 7.15 10.67
C VAL A 46 -6.54 6.72 10.78
N LEU A 47 -6.82 5.70 11.59
CA LEU A 47 -8.16 5.14 11.89
C LEU A 47 -8.91 4.51 10.69
N THR A 48 -8.28 4.32 9.54
CA THR A 48 -8.93 3.70 8.37
C THR A 48 -9.20 2.20 8.56
N ASP A 49 -8.36 1.51 9.33
CA ASP A 49 -8.52 0.12 9.72
C ASP A 49 -9.75 -0.10 10.62
N GLU A 50 -9.91 0.74 11.64
CA GLU A 50 -11.08 0.73 12.52
C GLU A 50 -12.34 1.10 11.73
N PHE A 51 -12.27 2.14 10.88
CA PHE A 51 -13.39 2.57 10.05
C PHE A 51 -13.86 1.45 9.11
N ALA A 52 -12.95 0.77 8.40
CA ALA A 52 -13.29 -0.33 7.49
C ALA A 52 -13.98 -1.49 8.24
N GLN A 53 -13.49 -1.85 9.43
CA GLN A 53 -14.10 -2.88 10.26
C GLN A 53 -15.49 -2.47 10.76
N ASN A 54 -15.66 -1.21 11.17
CA ASN A 54 -16.95 -0.68 11.61
C ASN A 54 -17.97 -0.68 10.47
N VAL A 55 -17.58 -0.26 9.27
CA VAL A 55 -18.44 -0.36 8.07
C VAL A 55 -18.88 -1.81 7.84
N ALA A 56 -17.96 -2.78 7.88
CA ALA A 56 -18.31 -4.18 7.68
C ALA A 56 -19.27 -4.71 8.76
N ASN A 57 -19.09 -4.31 10.01
CA ASN A 57 -19.97 -4.69 11.12
C ASN A 57 -21.37 -4.07 10.98
N GLU A 58 -21.46 -2.79 10.60
CA GLU A 58 -22.74 -2.10 10.41
C GLU A 58 -23.54 -2.67 9.23
N LEU A 59 -22.88 -3.02 8.13
CA LEU A 59 -23.51 -3.70 7.00
C LEU A 59 -24.10 -5.06 7.41
N ASN A 60 -23.35 -5.82 8.22
CA ASN A 60 -23.83 -7.08 8.77
C ASN A 60 -25.01 -6.90 9.72
N ASN A 61 -24.95 -5.91 10.63
CA ASN A 61 -26.01 -5.64 11.60
C ASN A 61 -27.30 -5.20 10.89
N ARG A 62 -27.18 -4.39 9.83
CA ARG A 62 -28.34 -3.84 9.12
C ARG A 62 -28.97 -4.81 8.12
N TRP A 63 -28.15 -5.62 7.44
CA TRP A 63 -28.61 -6.41 6.31
C TRP A 63 -28.25 -7.90 6.40
N GLY A 64 -27.52 -8.35 7.41
CA GLY A 64 -27.09 -9.74 7.57
C GLY A 64 -25.97 -10.16 6.62
N TYR A 65 -25.36 -9.21 5.90
CA TYR A 65 -24.26 -9.46 4.97
C TYR A 65 -22.98 -8.80 5.49
N LYS A 66 -21.97 -9.60 5.79
CA LYS A 66 -20.65 -9.11 6.20
C LYS A 66 -19.70 -9.12 5.00
N PRO A 67 -19.22 -7.97 4.52
CA PRO A 67 -18.20 -7.93 3.47
C PRO A 67 -16.86 -8.46 4.01
N PHE A 68 -16.00 -8.87 3.09
CA PHE A 68 -14.60 -9.13 3.40
C PHE A 68 -13.87 -7.81 3.69
N VAL A 69 -12.96 -7.84 4.65
CA VAL A 69 -12.08 -6.70 4.99
C VAL A 69 -10.64 -7.20 4.92
N ILE A 70 -9.84 -6.58 4.05
CA ILE A 70 -8.42 -6.91 3.85
C ILE A 70 -7.63 -5.72 4.34
N LEU A 71 -6.73 -5.95 5.30
CA LEU A 71 -5.97 -4.89 5.96
C LEU A 71 -4.48 -5.02 5.63
N GLY A 72 -3.89 -3.94 5.14
CA GLY A 72 -2.44 -3.78 5.08
C GLY A 72 -1.87 -3.53 6.47
N VAL A 73 -1.51 -4.57 7.20
CA VAL A 73 -1.02 -4.46 8.60
C VAL A 73 0.43 -4.00 8.70
N TRP A 74 1.07 -3.66 7.58
CA TRP A 74 2.42 -3.09 7.52
C TRP A 74 2.35 -1.57 7.49
N SER A 75 3.34 -0.88 8.07
CA SER A 75 3.38 0.58 7.93
C SER A 75 3.71 0.95 6.49
N ARG A 76 3.11 2.05 6.01
CA ARG A 76 3.32 2.58 4.65
C ARG A 76 4.79 2.89 4.35
N GLY A 77 5.54 3.22 5.40
CA GLY A 77 7.00 3.37 5.36
C GLY A 77 7.71 2.07 4.99
N LYS A 78 7.23 0.88 5.36
CA LYS A 78 7.89 -0.40 5.02
C LYS A 78 7.40 -0.99 3.71
N VAL A 79 6.08 -0.93 3.48
CA VAL A 79 5.43 -1.43 2.27
C VAL A 79 4.31 -0.47 1.90
N GLU A 80 4.31 -0.02 0.66
CA GLU A 80 3.18 0.69 0.07
C GLU A 80 2.45 -0.25 -0.89
N PHE A 81 1.25 -0.64 -0.49
CA PHE A 81 0.43 -1.57 -1.25
C PHE A 81 -0.25 -0.90 -2.46
N ASN A 82 -0.34 0.43 -2.47
CA ASN A 82 -1.05 1.21 -3.50
C ASN A 82 -0.07 1.93 -4.46
N ARG A 83 1.07 1.28 -4.75
CA ARG A 83 2.06 1.64 -5.77
C ARG A 83 2.51 0.39 -6.53
N PRO A 84 3.09 0.53 -7.74
CA PRO A 84 3.70 -0.61 -8.43
C PRO A 84 4.68 -1.34 -7.52
N ILE A 85 4.68 -2.68 -7.59
CA ILE A 85 5.41 -3.55 -6.65
C ILE A 85 6.87 -3.15 -6.42
N ILE A 86 7.58 -2.72 -7.46
CA ILE A 86 8.99 -2.30 -7.37
C ILE A 86 9.14 -1.02 -6.52
N GLU A 87 8.30 -0.02 -6.71
CA GLU A 87 8.26 1.21 -5.91
C GLU A 87 7.74 0.94 -4.48
N GLY A 88 6.65 0.17 -4.37
CA GLY A 88 5.99 -0.12 -3.12
C GLY A 88 6.84 -0.92 -2.13
N THR A 89 7.85 -1.63 -2.62
CA THR A 89 8.68 -2.56 -1.83
C THR A 89 10.16 -2.19 -1.82
N LEU A 90 10.59 -1.28 -2.69
CA LEU A 90 12.01 -1.06 -3.04
C LEU A 90 12.75 -2.37 -3.38
N GLN A 91 12.03 -3.39 -3.87
CA GLN A 91 12.54 -4.74 -4.12
C GLN A 91 13.15 -5.42 -2.88
N GLN A 92 12.75 -4.97 -1.68
CA GLN A 92 13.13 -5.61 -0.42
C GLN A 92 12.36 -6.94 -0.28
N PRO A 93 13.01 -8.09 0.01
CA PRO A 93 12.38 -9.42 -0.07
C PRO A 93 11.15 -9.63 0.81
N GLU A 94 11.20 -9.17 2.06
CA GLU A 94 10.09 -9.27 3.02
C GLU A 94 8.94 -8.33 2.63
N SER A 95 9.24 -7.13 2.16
CA SER A 95 8.25 -6.19 1.60
C SER A 95 7.59 -6.75 0.35
N LEU A 96 8.33 -7.41 -0.54
CA LEU A 96 7.80 -8.12 -1.71
C LEU A 96 6.84 -9.23 -1.30
N SER A 97 7.23 -10.05 -0.33
CA SER A 97 6.39 -11.13 0.18
C SER A 97 5.09 -10.60 0.79
N SER A 98 5.18 -9.52 1.58
CA SER A 98 4.00 -8.86 2.14
C SER A 98 3.11 -8.25 1.06
N TYR A 99 3.68 -7.59 0.06
CA TYR A 99 2.94 -6.97 -1.05
C TYR A 99 2.17 -8.03 -1.82
N GLN A 100 2.84 -9.12 -2.19
CA GLN A 100 2.22 -10.24 -2.91
C GLN A 100 1.10 -10.87 -2.07
N GLY A 101 1.33 -11.14 -0.79
CA GLY A 101 0.30 -11.69 0.09
C GLY A 101 -0.95 -10.80 0.17
N TYR A 102 -0.77 -9.49 0.36
CA TYR A 102 -1.88 -8.53 0.37
C TYR A 102 -2.71 -8.56 -0.92
N HIS A 103 -2.04 -8.49 -2.08
CA HIS A 103 -2.72 -8.50 -3.38
C HIS A 103 -3.34 -9.86 -3.73
N SER A 104 -2.74 -10.97 -3.30
CA SER A 104 -3.32 -12.31 -3.42
C SER A 104 -4.63 -12.43 -2.65
N PHE A 105 -4.70 -11.93 -1.40
CA PHE A 105 -5.95 -11.95 -0.64
C PHE A 105 -7.06 -11.14 -1.32
N ILE A 106 -6.73 -10.04 -1.98
CA ILE A 106 -7.70 -9.25 -2.76
C ILE A 106 -8.21 -10.09 -3.94
N SER A 107 -7.31 -10.64 -4.75
CA SER A 107 -7.68 -11.45 -5.91
C SER A 107 -8.56 -12.64 -5.52
N GLU A 108 -8.14 -13.42 -4.53
CA GLU A 108 -8.88 -14.60 -4.05
C GLU A 108 -10.28 -14.22 -3.53
N THR A 109 -10.39 -13.06 -2.87
CA THR A 109 -11.68 -12.56 -2.36
C THR A 109 -12.59 -12.11 -3.49
N VAL A 110 -12.06 -11.38 -4.47
CA VAL A 110 -12.82 -10.94 -5.65
C VAL A 110 -13.32 -12.14 -6.44
N ASP A 111 -12.46 -13.14 -6.68
CA ASP A 111 -12.83 -14.39 -7.36
C ASP A 111 -13.93 -15.12 -6.60
N ARG A 112 -13.81 -15.21 -5.27
CA ARG A 112 -14.84 -15.82 -4.42
C ARG A 112 -16.17 -15.08 -4.51
N ILE A 113 -16.18 -13.74 -4.51
CA ILE A 113 -17.42 -12.95 -4.65
C ILE A 113 -18.04 -13.18 -6.02
N TYR A 114 -17.23 -13.12 -7.09
CA TYR A 114 -17.71 -13.33 -8.45
C TYR A 114 -18.31 -14.73 -8.65
N GLN A 115 -17.67 -15.77 -8.12
CA GLN A 115 -18.18 -17.15 -8.20
C GLN A 115 -19.48 -17.37 -7.43
N ASN A 116 -19.69 -16.70 -6.30
CA ASN A 116 -20.86 -16.93 -5.44
C ASN A 116 -22.05 -15.99 -5.72
N VAL A 117 -21.77 -14.76 -6.16
CA VAL A 117 -22.77 -13.68 -6.29
C VAL A 117 -22.81 -13.08 -7.70
N GLY A 118 -21.77 -13.32 -8.52
CA GLY A 118 -21.67 -12.80 -9.90
C GLY A 118 -21.22 -11.35 -10.01
N THR A 119 -21.29 -10.57 -8.93
CA THR A 119 -20.86 -9.17 -8.89
C THR A 119 -20.48 -8.75 -7.46
N GLY A 120 -19.68 -7.70 -7.34
CA GLY A 120 -19.21 -7.16 -6.08
C GLY A 120 -18.76 -5.71 -6.18
N LEU A 121 -18.58 -5.08 -5.03
CA LEU A 121 -18.03 -3.73 -4.90
C LEU A 121 -16.72 -3.81 -4.14
N LEU A 122 -15.62 -3.37 -4.75
CA LEU A 122 -14.32 -3.20 -4.10
C LEU A 122 -14.17 -1.72 -3.71
N ILE A 123 -13.94 -1.48 -2.42
CA ILE A 123 -13.78 -0.13 -1.86
C ILE A 123 -12.39 -0.05 -1.24
N ASP A 124 -11.62 0.97 -1.65
CA ASP A 124 -10.32 1.29 -1.06
C ASP A 124 -10.48 2.45 -0.08
N PHE A 125 -10.12 2.22 1.19
CA PHE A 125 -10.31 3.20 2.26
C PHE A 125 -9.00 3.94 2.54
N HIS A 126 -9.02 5.25 2.32
CA HIS A 126 -7.89 6.14 2.58
C HIS A 126 -8.26 7.31 3.49
N GLY A 127 -7.28 7.74 4.28
CA GLY A 127 -7.31 8.99 5.01
C GLY A 127 -6.63 10.07 4.17
N HIS A 128 -7.10 11.30 4.27
CA HIS A 128 -6.35 12.45 3.78
C HIS A 128 -6.17 13.42 4.93
N ALA A 129 -4.92 13.83 5.20
CA ALA A 129 -4.68 14.90 6.14
C ALA A 129 -5.27 16.18 5.56
N ALA A 130 -6.24 16.78 6.24
CA ALA A 130 -6.62 18.14 5.93
C ALA A 130 -5.48 19.05 6.40
N SER A 131 -4.99 19.95 5.54
CA SER A 131 -4.19 21.07 6.03
C SER A 131 -5.09 21.89 6.94
N VAL A 132 -4.84 21.84 8.25
CA VAL A 132 -5.37 22.86 9.16
C VAL A 132 -4.74 24.18 8.73
N GLY A 133 -5.53 25.06 8.12
CA GLY A 133 -5.08 26.39 7.73
C GLY A 133 -4.66 27.18 8.97
N GLU A 134 -3.46 27.74 8.91
CA GLU A 134 -2.99 28.82 9.79
C GLU A 134 -3.79 30.11 9.58
#